data_AF-A0A660M3M2-F1
#
_entry.id   AF-A0A660M3M2-F1
#
_cell.length_a   1.000
_cell.length_b   1.000
_cell.length_c   1.000
_cell.angle_alpha   90.00
_cell.angle_beta   90.00
_cell.angle_gamma   90.00
#
_symmetry.space_group_name_H-M   'P 1'
#
loop_
_entity.id
_entity.type
_entity.pdbx_description
1 polymer ?
#
loop_
_entity_poly.entity_id
_entity_poly.type
_entity_poly.pdbx_seq_one_letter_code
_entity_poly.pdbx_strand_id
1 'polypeptide(L)'
;MKTTVVPAQVTTVEDRIIGKLGFSQIVLLMIPVFLSAGIFTLLPPVMNGALYKYILMALSLIVCGVLSIRVKGKIIALWLVTVLRYNSRPKYYLFNKNTTAFRDEHKSAPPEDKEPINQPAKKQQKPEKLDDISTIKTRQIIDDPIADVRFETDKKGGLHVRFTKVKR
;
A
#
# COMPACT_ATOMS: atom_id res chain seq x y z
N MET A 1 -53.09 -0.44 18.80
CA MET A 1 -51.99 0.55 18.79
C MET A 1 -52.26 1.53 17.68
N LYS A 2 -52.46 2.82 17.98
CA LYS A 2 -52.61 3.87 16.96
C LYS A 2 -51.21 4.26 16.50
N THR A 3 -50.85 3.90 15.27
CA THR A 3 -49.59 4.34 14.65
C THR A 3 -49.79 5.75 14.12
N THR A 4 -49.25 6.74 14.83
CA THR A 4 -49.19 8.11 14.34
C THR A 4 -48.12 8.15 13.25
N VAL A 5 -48.55 8.25 12.00
CA VAL A 5 -47.64 8.45 10.87
C VAL A 5 -47.17 9.90 10.93
N VAL A 6 -45.92 10.13 11.30
CA VAL A 6 -45.29 11.45 11.24
C VAL A 6 -45.24 11.84 9.77
N PRO A 7 -45.79 13.00 9.36
CA PRO A 7 -45.72 13.42 7.96
C PRO A 7 -44.25 13.57 7.58
N ALA A 8 -43.87 13.00 6.43
CA ALA A 8 -42.54 13.17 5.88
C ALA A 8 -42.23 14.68 5.79
N GLN A 9 -41.06 15.07 6.26
CA GLN A 9 -40.60 16.45 6.15
C GLN A 9 -40.61 16.85 4.68
N VAL A 10 -41.42 17.87 4.35
CA VAL A 10 -41.44 18.47 3.02
C VAL A 10 -40.16 19.28 2.88
N THR A 11 -39.06 18.64 2.46
CA THR A 11 -37.86 19.35 2.04
C THR A 11 -38.20 20.10 0.77
N THR A 12 -37.85 21.38 0.70
CA THR A 12 -38.05 22.16 -0.53
C THR A 12 -37.17 21.58 -1.65
N VAL A 13 -37.47 21.95 -2.90
CA VAL A 13 -36.68 21.50 -4.05
C VAL A 13 -35.22 21.94 -3.92
N GLU A 14 -34.96 23.08 -3.26
CA GLU A 14 -33.63 23.65 -3.01
C GLU A 14 -32.80 22.75 -2.07
N ASP A 15 -33.39 22.32 -0.96
CA ASP A 15 -32.73 21.39 -0.02
C ASP A 15 -32.35 20.08 -0.71
N ARG A 16 -33.18 19.61 -1.64
CA ARG A 16 -32.90 18.40 -2.43
C ARG A 16 -31.75 18.58 -3.42
N ILE A 17 -31.57 19.77 -3.97
CA ILE A 17 -30.46 20.10 -4.88
C ILE A 17 -29.16 20.21 -4.09
N ILE A 18 -29.18 20.93 -2.97
CA ILE A 18 -28.02 21.11 -2.08
C ILE A 18 -27.58 19.77 -1.49
N GLY A 19 -28.54 18.93 -1.07
CA GLY A 19 -28.26 17.57 -0.56
C GLY A 19 -27.72 16.59 -1.61
N LYS A 20 -27.78 16.92 -2.91
CA LYS A 20 -27.20 16.10 -3.98
C LYS A 20 -25.74 16.43 -4.29
N LEU A 21 -25.25 17.59 -3.87
CA LEU A 21 -23.84 17.97 -3.96
C LEU A 21 -23.04 17.19 -2.92
N GLY A 22 -22.15 16.31 -3.39
CA GLY A 22 -21.24 15.59 -2.50
C GLY A 22 -20.20 16.52 -1.90
N PHE A 23 -19.76 16.26 -0.67
CA PHE A 23 -18.70 17.02 -0.01
C PHE A 23 -17.45 17.18 -0.90
N SER A 24 -16.99 16.11 -1.55
CA SER A 24 -15.86 16.18 -2.48
C SER A 24 -16.08 17.10 -3.68
N GLN A 25 -17.33 17.28 -4.15
CA GLN A 25 -17.64 18.23 -5.24
C GLN A 25 -17.53 19.67 -4.77
N ILE A 26 -18.01 19.96 -3.55
CA ILE A 26 -17.90 21.28 -2.93
C ILE A 26 -16.42 21.64 -2.73
N VAL A 27 -15.64 20.72 -2.15
CA VAL A 27 -14.20 20.90 -1.96
C VAL A 27 -13.49 21.10 -3.29
N LEU A 28 -13.82 20.29 -4.30
CA LEU A 28 -13.24 20.42 -5.64
C LEU A 28 -13.52 21.81 -6.23
N LEU A 29 -14.77 22.28 -6.17
CA LEU A 29 -15.18 23.61 -6.66
C LEU A 29 -14.56 24.78 -5.89
N MET A 30 -14.01 24.57 -4.69
CA MET A 30 -13.26 25.60 -3.96
C MET A 30 -11.85 25.80 -4.49
N ILE A 31 -11.21 24.75 -5.03
CA ILE A 31 -9.84 24.81 -5.57
C ILE A 31 -9.64 25.94 -6.59
N PRO A 32 -10.48 26.12 -7.63
CA PRO A 32 -10.27 27.17 -8.62
C PRO A 32 -10.38 28.58 -8.02
N VAL A 33 -11.10 28.78 -6.91
CA VAL A 33 -11.17 30.08 -6.23
C VAL A 33 -9.81 30.43 -5.62
N PHE A 34 -9.22 29.49 -4.86
CA PHE A 34 -7.90 29.66 -4.29
C PHE A 34 -6.80 29.76 -5.36
N LEU A 35 -6.90 28.94 -6.40
CA LEU A 35 -5.94 28.96 -7.51
C LEU A 35 -6.03 30.28 -8.28
N SER A 36 -7.23 30.81 -8.49
CA SER A 36 -7.45 32.12 -9.11
C SER A 36 -6.85 33.26 -8.29
N ALA A 37 -7.01 33.24 -6.97
CA ALA A 37 -6.36 34.21 -6.08
C ALA A 37 -4.82 34.11 -6.16
N GLY A 38 -4.29 32.88 -6.19
CA GLY A 38 -2.86 32.64 -6.40
C GLY A 38 -2.36 33.16 -7.74
N ILE A 39 -3.09 32.91 -8.84
CA ILE A 39 -2.74 33.41 -10.18
C ILE A 39 -2.73 34.94 -10.19
N PHE A 40 -3.72 35.58 -9.57
CA PHE A 40 -3.80 37.04 -9.56
C PHE A 40 -2.63 37.68 -8.80
N THR A 41 -2.23 37.08 -7.68
CA THR A 41 -1.20 37.62 -6.76
C THR A 41 0.23 37.26 -7.16
N LEU A 42 0.50 36.04 -7.64
CA LEU A 42 1.86 35.58 -7.97
C LEU A 42 2.27 35.88 -9.41
N LEU A 43 1.37 35.83 -10.40
CA LEU A 43 1.79 36.00 -11.80
C LEU A 43 2.10 37.48 -12.11
N PRO A 44 3.26 37.79 -12.72
CA PRO A 44 3.57 39.14 -13.19
C PRO A 44 2.75 39.47 -14.45
N PRO A 45 2.07 40.63 -14.57
CA PRO A 45 2.15 41.82 -13.72
C PRO A 45 1.27 41.69 -12.46
N VAL A 46 1.91 41.68 -11.29
CA VAL A 46 1.25 41.47 -10.00
C VAL A 46 0.17 42.53 -9.77
N MET A 47 -1.01 42.11 -9.31
CA MET A 47 -2.18 42.98 -9.04
C MET A 47 -2.74 43.77 -10.24
N ASN A 48 -2.20 43.59 -11.45
CA ASN A 48 -2.76 44.16 -12.66
C ASN A 48 -3.64 43.14 -13.41
N GLY A 49 -4.76 43.65 -13.95
CA GLY A 49 -5.72 42.87 -14.73
C GLY A 49 -5.24 42.61 -16.15
N ALA A 50 -4.34 41.65 -16.33
CA ALA A 50 -3.96 41.19 -17.66
C ALA A 50 -4.96 40.14 -18.19
N LEU A 51 -5.37 40.25 -19.45
CA LEU A 51 -6.35 39.36 -20.08
C LEU A 51 -5.98 37.88 -19.99
N TYR A 52 -4.69 37.55 -20.15
CA TYR A 52 -4.22 36.16 -20.10
C TYR A 52 -4.47 35.52 -18.72
N LYS A 53 -4.45 36.30 -17.63
CA LYS A 53 -4.73 35.79 -16.27
C LYS A 53 -6.20 35.39 -16.14
N TYR A 54 -7.10 36.22 -16.64
CA TYR A 54 -8.54 35.93 -16.62
C TYR A 54 -8.88 34.70 -17.47
N ILE A 55 -8.21 34.53 -18.61
CA ILE A 55 -8.35 33.31 -19.44
C ILE A 55 -7.90 32.09 -18.64
N LEU A 56 -6.77 32.18 -17.92
CA LEU A 56 -6.26 31.08 -17.10
C LEU A 56 -7.19 30.75 -15.92
N MET A 57 -7.75 31.75 -15.25
CA MET A 57 -8.73 31.61 -14.17
C MET A 57 -10.02 30.95 -14.68
N ALA A 58 -10.53 31.41 -15.83
CA ALA A 58 -11.72 30.84 -16.47
C ALA A 58 -11.49 29.39 -16.89
N LEU A 59 -10.33 29.08 -17.49
CA LEU A 59 -9.97 27.71 -17.87
C LEU A 59 -9.91 26.80 -16.64
N SER A 60 -9.28 27.26 -15.55
CA SER A 60 -9.23 26.51 -14.30
C SER A 60 -10.63 26.23 -13.74
N LEU A 61 -11.54 27.20 -13.80
CA LEU A 61 -12.91 27.04 -13.35
C LEU A 61 -13.66 26.00 -14.19
N ILE A 62 -13.52 26.06 -15.52
CA ILE A 62 -14.16 25.12 -16.45
C ILE A 62 -13.64 23.70 -16.20
N VAL A 63 -12.32 23.52 -16.13
CA VAL A 63 -11.70 22.21 -15.87
C VAL A 63 -12.21 21.63 -14.55
N CYS A 64 -12.22 22.45 -13.49
CA CYS A 64 -12.71 22.03 -12.19
C CYS A 64 -14.21 21.71 -12.20
N GLY A 65 -15.01 22.50 -12.93
CA GLY A 65 -16.44 22.28 -13.10
C GLY A 65 -16.74 20.95 -13.79
N VAL A 66 -16.04 20.66 -14.89
CA VAL A 66 -16.16 19.39 -15.62
C VAL A 66 -15.74 18.21 -14.74
N LEU A 67 -14.63 18.31 -14.01
CA LEU A 67 -14.18 17.25 -13.09
C LEU A 67 -15.16 16.99 -11.93
N SER A 68 -15.94 18.00 -11.55
CA SER A 68 -16.95 17.90 -10.49
C SER A 68 -18.22 17.18 -10.94
N ILE A 69 -18.47 17.05 -12.25
CA ILE A 69 -19.66 16.36 -12.75
C ILE A 69 -19.67 14.91 -12.25
N ARG A 70 -20.81 14.51 -11.69
CA ARG A 70 -21.05 13.15 -11.21
C ARG A 70 -21.79 12.36 -12.28
N VAL A 71 -21.13 11.37 -12.86
CA VAL A 71 -21.76 10.45 -13.82
C VAL A 71 -21.99 9.11 -13.13
N LYS A 72 -23.23 8.61 -13.17
CA LYS A 72 -23.62 7.30 -12.60
C LYS A 72 -23.12 7.06 -11.17
N GLY A 73 -23.17 8.08 -10.32
CA GLY A 73 -22.80 7.97 -8.91
C GLY A 73 -21.31 8.12 -8.59
N LYS A 74 -20.41 8.22 -9.57
CA LYS A 74 -18.96 8.45 -9.38
C LYS A 74 -18.55 9.83 -9.87
N ILE A 75 -17.62 10.46 -9.16
CA ILE A 75 -17.06 11.78 -9.54
C ILE A 75 -16.01 11.55 -10.63
N ILE A 76 -16.03 12.35 -11.71
CA ILE A 76 -15.09 12.22 -12.83
C ILE A 76 -13.65 12.40 -12.36
N ALA A 77 -13.39 13.34 -11.42
CA ALA A 77 -12.07 13.52 -10.81
C ALA A 77 -11.49 12.23 -10.21
N LEU A 78 -12.30 11.43 -9.51
CA LEU A 78 -11.86 10.16 -8.93
C LEU A 78 -11.50 9.13 -10.01
N TRP A 79 -12.26 9.13 -11.10
CA TRP A 79 -12.01 8.25 -12.24
C TRP A 79 -10.72 8.64 -12.97
N LEU A 80 -10.48 9.94 -13.16
CA LEU A 80 -9.23 10.46 -13.73
C LEU A 80 -8.01 10.07 -12.89
N VAL A 81 -8.08 10.24 -11.56
CA VAL A 81 -7.01 9.82 -10.64
C VAL A 81 -6.74 8.33 -10.74
N THR A 82 -7.79 7.51 -10.86
CA THR A 82 -7.65 6.06 -11.02
C THR A 82 -6.92 5.70 -12.31
N VAL A 83 -7.29 6.33 -13.44
CA VAL A 83 -6.63 6.12 -14.73
C VAL A 83 -5.17 6.59 -14.69
N LEU A 84 -4.90 7.75 -14.09
CA LEU A 84 -3.53 8.28 -13.96
C LEU A 84 -2.65 7.36 -13.13
N ARG A 85 -3.17 6.86 -12.01
CA ARG A 85 -2.46 5.90 -11.14
C ARG A 85 -2.23 4.57 -11.84
N TYR A 86 -3.20 4.13 -12.63
CA TYR A 86 -3.06 2.93 -13.45
C TYR A 86 -1.97 3.10 -14.52
N ASN A 87 -1.93 4.25 -15.19
CA ASN A 87 -0.93 4.54 -16.23
C ASN A 87 0.48 4.76 -15.66
N SER A 88 0.59 5.36 -14.47
CA SER A 88 1.87 5.57 -13.78
C SER A 88 2.42 4.29 -13.15
N ARG A 89 1.69 3.18 -13.21
CA ARG A 89 2.16 1.90 -12.69
C ARG A 89 3.42 1.48 -13.46
N PRO A 90 4.55 1.23 -12.79
CA PRO A 90 5.73 0.72 -13.46
C PRO A 90 5.43 -0.66 -14.07
N LYS A 91 5.47 -0.73 -15.40
CA LYS A 91 5.25 -1.98 -16.15
C LYS A 91 6.43 -2.94 -16.02
N TYR A 92 7.63 -2.40 -15.85
CA TYR A 92 8.86 -3.17 -15.78
C TYR A 92 9.41 -3.13 -14.36
N TYR A 93 9.46 -4.29 -13.73
CA TYR A 93 10.14 -4.46 -12.46
C TYR A 93 11.62 -4.72 -12.74
N LEU A 94 12.41 -3.65 -12.80
CA LEU A 94 13.86 -3.76 -12.90
C LEU A 94 14.42 -4.08 -11.51
N PHE A 95 14.54 -5.38 -11.22
CA PHE A 95 15.19 -5.85 -10.00
C PHE A 95 16.70 -5.70 -10.14
N ASN A 96 17.24 -4.58 -9.66
CA ASN A 96 18.67 -4.33 -9.63
C ASN A 96 19.28 -4.89 -8.33
N LYS A 97 20.10 -5.93 -8.39
CA LYS A 97 20.76 -6.53 -7.22
C LYS A 97 21.85 -5.63 -6.58
N ASN A 98 22.25 -4.57 -7.29
CA ASN A 98 23.25 -3.61 -6.82
C ASN A 98 22.64 -2.37 -6.16
N THR A 99 21.31 -2.28 -6.04
CA THR A 99 20.65 -1.18 -5.31
C THR A 99 20.47 -1.56 -3.84
N THR A 100 20.72 -0.60 -2.94
CA THR A 100 20.40 -0.72 -1.52
C THR A 100 18.95 -0.34 -1.21
N ALA A 101 18.21 0.19 -2.18
CA ALA A 101 16.79 0.50 -2.01
C ALA A 101 16.00 -0.78 -1.66
N PHE A 102 15.17 -0.70 -0.61
CA PHE A 102 14.39 -1.82 -0.03
C PHE A 102 15.20 -2.91 0.68
N ARG A 103 16.49 -2.69 0.96
CA ARG A 103 17.17 -3.48 1.99
C ARG A 103 16.83 -2.86 3.34
N ASP A 104 16.21 -3.64 4.21
CA ASP A 104 16.13 -3.29 5.63
C ASP A 104 17.56 -3.30 6.17
N GLU A 105 18.16 -2.11 6.26
CA GLU A 105 19.39 -1.93 7.03
C GLU A 105 19.01 -2.16 8.49
N HIS A 106 19.12 -3.41 8.94
CA HIS A 106 19.12 -3.72 10.36
C HIS A 106 20.36 -3.07 10.96
N LYS A 107 20.21 -1.79 11.36
CA LYS A 107 21.13 -1.12 12.26
C LYS A 107 21.22 -2.02 13.48
N SER A 108 22.31 -2.75 13.59
CA SER A 108 22.58 -3.60 14.73
C SER A 108 22.61 -2.67 15.93
N ALA A 109 21.55 -2.70 16.74
CA ALA A 109 21.48 -1.88 17.94
C ALA A 109 22.71 -2.22 18.80
N PRO A 110 23.40 -1.23 19.37
CA PRO A 110 24.37 -1.50 20.43
C PRO A 110 23.68 -2.35 21.51
N PRO A 111 24.39 -3.29 22.15
CA PRO A 111 23.80 -4.10 23.21
C PRO A 111 23.35 -3.15 24.34
N GLU A 112 22.06 -2.86 24.41
CA GLU A 112 21.47 -2.26 25.59
C GLU A 112 21.47 -3.34 26.68
N ASP A 113 22.18 -3.03 27.76
CA ASP A 113 22.22 -3.80 28.99
C ASP A 113 20.78 -4.03 29.48
N LYS A 114 20.36 -5.29 29.48
CA LYS A 114 19.01 -5.68 29.86
C LYS A 114 18.91 -5.80 31.37
N GLU A 115 18.15 -4.92 32.00
CA GLU A 115 17.61 -5.17 33.35
C GLU A 115 16.63 -6.37 33.31
N PRO A 116 16.64 -7.25 34.32
CA PRO A 116 15.86 -8.49 34.28
C PRO A 116 14.41 -8.24 34.69
N ILE A 117 13.50 -8.22 33.71
CA ILE A 117 12.06 -8.39 33.96
C ILE A 117 11.71 -9.87 33.79
N ASN A 118 11.35 -10.50 34.91
CA ASN A 118 10.86 -11.87 34.99
C ASN A 118 9.53 -12.03 34.23
N GLN A 119 9.56 -12.72 33.09
CA GLN A 119 8.41 -13.41 32.52
C GLN A 119 8.82 -14.81 32.04
N PRO A 120 7.99 -15.84 32.24
CA PRO A 120 8.35 -17.22 31.90
C PRO A 120 8.40 -17.40 30.38
N ALA A 121 9.62 -17.49 29.85
CA ALA A 121 9.88 -17.73 28.44
C ALA A 121 9.45 -19.16 28.03
N LYS A 122 8.46 -19.24 27.14
CA LYS A 122 8.21 -20.43 26.34
C LYS A 122 9.47 -20.72 25.52
N LYS A 123 10.24 -21.77 25.86
CA LYS A 123 11.46 -22.18 25.16
C LYS A 123 11.17 -22.34 23.66
N GLN A 124 11.54 -21.35 22.87
CA GLN A 124 11.76 -21.55 21.44
C GLN A 124 13.01 -22.43 21.34
N GLN A 125 12.82 -23.69 20.93
CA GLN A 125 13.96 -24.53 20.54
C GLN A 125 14.57 -23.90 19.29
N LYS A 126 15.63 -23.12 19.50
CA LYS A 126 16.56 -22.72 18.46
C LYS A 126 17.11 -24.01 17.83
N PRO A 127 17.10 -24.19 16.50
CA PRO A 127 17.78 -25.32 15.91
C PRO A 127 19.26 -25.23 16.30
N GLU A 128 19.73 -26.22 17.04
CA GLU A 128 21.13 -26.35 17.41
C GLU A 128 21.92 -26.49 16.12
N LYS A 129 22.68 -25.45 15.77
CA LYS A 129 23.50 -25.46 14.57
C LYS A 129 24.59 -26.50 14.80
N LEU A 130 24.52 -27.62 14.08
CA LEU A 130 25.55 -28.66 14.13
C LEU A 130 26.90 -28.04 13.80
N ASP A 131 27.92 -28.45 14.55
CA ASP A 131 29.31 -28.04 14.37
C ASP A 131 29.79 -28.33 12.94
N ASP A 132 30.67 -27.50 12.40
CA ASP A 132 31.06 -27.55 10.98
C ASP A 132 31.68 -28.92 10.61
N ILE A 133 32.38 -29.55 11.55
CA ILE A 133 32.97 -30.89 11.41
C ILE A 133 31.87 -31.96 11.30
N SER A 134 30.84 -31.85 12.12
CA SER A 134 29.70 -32.77 12.09
C SER A 134 28.92 -32.64 10.78
N THR A 135 28.76 -31.41 10.27
CA THR A 135 28.10 -31.13 8.98
C THR A 135 28.84 -31.76 7.81
N ILE A 136 30.17 -31.70 7.80
CA ILE A 136 31.00 -32.32 6.76
C ILE A 136 30.88 -33.85 6.80
N LYS A 137 30.93 -34.45 7.99
CA LYS A 137 30.80 -35.90 8.15
C LYS A 137 29.42 -36.41 7.73
N THR A 138 28.36 -35.68 8.06
CA THR A 138 27.00 -36.03 7.62
C THR A 138 26.87 -35.92 6.11
N ARG A 139 27.46 -34.90 5.49
CA ARG A 139 27.47 -34.74 4.03
C ARG A 139 28.23 -35.87 3.33
N GLN A 140 29.37 -36.29 3.87
CA GLN A 140 30.11 -37.44 3.35
C GLN A 140 29.30 -38.75 3.40
N ILE A 141 28.46 -38.94 4.42
CA ILE A 141 27.60 -40.13 4.54
C ILE A 141 26.42 -40.06 3.54
N ILE A 142 25.92 -38.85 3.25
CA ILE A 142 24.84 -38.65 2.26
C ILE A 142 25.35 -38.81 0.84
N ASP A 143 26.58 -38.35 0.56
CA ASP A 143 27.21 -38.41 -0.76
C ASP A 143 27.90 -39.77 -1.04
N ASP A 144 27.94 -40.70 -0.08
CA ASP A 144 28.53 -42.04 -0.25
C ASP A 144 27.59 -42.92 -1.11
N PRO A 145 27.98 -43.31 -2.34
CA PRO A 145 27.14 -44.11 -3.24
C PRO A 145 26.87 -45.54 -2.73
N ILE A 146 27.52 -45.96 -1.64
CA ILE A 146 27.31 -47.27 -0.98
C ILE A 146 26.15 -47.21 0.04
N ALA A 147 25.77 -46.01 0.50
CA ALA A 147 24.66 -45.81 1.44
C ALA A 147 23.36 -45.51 0.67
N ASP A 148 22.35 -46.39 0.77
CA ASP A 148 21.02 -46.11 0.22
C ASP A 148 20.28 -45.17 1.19
N VAL A 149 20.23 -43.88 0.84
CA VAL A 149 19.54 -42.84 1.60
C VAL A 149 18.15 -42.62 0.99
N ARG A 150 17.10 -42.96 1.76
CA ARG A 150 15.71 -42.79 1.32
C ARG A 150 15.01 -41.74 2.17
N PHE A 151 14.40 -40.76 1.49
CA PHE A 151 13.58 -39.72 2.08
C PHE A 151 12.12 -40.06 1.86
N GLU A 152 11.40 -40.39 2.92
CA GLU A 152 9.97 -40.67 2.88
C GLU A 152 9.21 -39.53 3.59
N THR A 153 8.26 -38.93 2.89
CA THR A 153 7.39 -37.87 3.42
C THR A 153 6.02 -38.44 3.76
N ASP A 154 5.54 -38.24 4.98
CA ASP A 154 4.19 -38.65 5.38
C ASP A 154 3.14 -37.63 4.91
N LYS A 155 1.87 -38.05 4.79
CA LYS A 155 0.72 -37.20 4.42
C LYS A 155 0.49 -36.03 5.39
N LYS A 156 1.07 -36.08 6.59
CA LYS A 156 1.06 -35.01 7.60
C LYS A 156 2.27 -34.07 7.53
N GLY A 157 3.15 -34.21 6.54
CA GLY A 157 4.31 -33.33 6.35
C GLY A 157 5.52 -33.67 7.21
N GLY A 158 5.56 -34.85 7.84
CA GLY A 158 6.75 -35.35 8.52
C GLY A 158 7.77 -35.91 7.51
N LEU A 159 9.05 -35.57 7.69
CA LEU A 159 10.15 -36.10 6.88
C LEU A 159 10.87 -37.21 7.66
N HIS A 160 10.79 -38.45 7.16
CA HIS A 160 11.51 -39.59 7.70
C HIS A 160 12.72 -39.91 6.81
N VAL A 161 13.90 -40.02 7.43
CA VAL A 161 15.14 -40.35 6.72
C VAL A 161 15.61 -41.73 7.19
N ARG A 162 15.81 -42.65 6.24
CA ARG A 162 16.35 -43.99 6.50
C ARG A 162 17.72 -44.15 5.85
N PHE A 163 18.69 -44.63 6.63
CA PHE A 163 20.02 -45.00 6.17
C PHE A 163 20.15 -46.52 6.16
N THR A 164 20.34 -47.13 4.99
CA THR A 164 20.62 -48.56 4.88
C THR A 164 22.03 -48.75 4.37
N LYS A 165 22.92 -49.30 5.20
CA LYS A 165 24.28 -49.65 4.78
C LYS A 165 24.24 -51.05 4.17
N VAL A 166 24.42 -51.16 2.86
CA VAL A 166 24.52 -52.47 2.19
C VAL A 166 25.89 -53.05 2.53
N LYS A 167 25.92 -54.16 3.27
CA LYS A 167 27.16 -54.87 3.62
C LYS A 167 27.49 -55.82 2.46
N ARG A 168 28.64 -55.62 1.83
CA ARG A 168 29.27 -56.63 0.95
C ARG A 168 30.27 -57.44 1.76
#